data_AF-A0A1B1AFS1-F1
#
_entry.id   AF-A0A1B1AFS1-F1
#
_cell.length_a   1.000
_cell.length_b   1.000
_cell.length_c   1.000
_cell.angle_alpha   90.00
_cell.angle_beta   90.00
_cell.angle_gamma   90.00
#
_symmetry.space_group_name_H-M   'P 1'
#
loop_
_entity.id
_entity.type
_entity.pdbx_description
1 polymer ?
#
loop_
_entity_poly.entity_id
_entity_poly.type
_entity_poly.pdbx_seq_one_letter_code
_entity_poly.pdbx_strand_id
1 'polypeptide(L)'
;MRIAHAISASLFFALAACGQAAAPTEADAQTADAATQTGDVTAAERAAILAALNMHANAQGQVENECGERVTPRFDVADIGSGPGRVIAYTIGGGPNMLTCYGDGALTIFMRNQNGAWGEIWQGRPGGAIVLSTQHNSGNDIATGGPGFSFPVSQWNGTTYIATGRTVSDSALGDARFIPN
;
A
#
# COMPACT_ATOMS: atom_id res chain seq x y z
N MET A 1 -81.30 34.63 8.04
CA MET A 1 -80.26 34.66 9.09
C MET A 1 -80.01 33.24 9.57
N ARG A 2 -78.85 32.67 9.23
CA ARG A 2 -78.42 31.30 9.53
C ARG A 2 -77.05 31.35 10.23
N ILE A 3 -76.99 30.79 11.45
CA ILE A 3 -76.09 29.74 11.98
C ILE A 3 -74.55 29.85 11.81
N ALA A 4 -73.89 29.72 12.98
CA ALA A 4 -72.55 29.15 13.33
C ALA A 4 -71.27 29.90 12.89
N HIS A 5 -70.16 29.96 13.65
CA HIS A 5 -69.44 29.00 14.51
C HIS A 5 -68.62 29.82 15.55
N ALA A 6 -68.42 29.52 16.84
CA ALA A 6 -68.09 28.32 17.64
C ALA A 6 -66.63 27.79 17.50
N ILE A 7 -65.88 27.92 18.62
CA ILE A 7 -64.91 26.95 19.20
C ILE A 7 -63.50 26.92 18.54
N SER A 8 -62.42 27.41 19.16
CA SER A 8 -61.67 26.96 20.37
C SER A 8 -60.95 25.62 20.23
N ALA A 9 -59.61 25.62 20.15
CA ALA A 9 -58.68 24.59 20.64
C ALA A 9 -57.24 25.02 20.29
N SER A 10 -56.44 25.44 21.27
CA SER A 10 -55.47 24.60 22.00
C SER A 10 -54.16 24.36 21.22
N LEU A 11 -53.14 25.14 21.58
CA LEU A 11 -51.75 24.91 21.20
C LEU A 11 -51.21 23.67 21.93
N PHE A 12 -50.76 22.67 21.16
CA PHE A 12 -49.85 21.63 21.61
C PHE A 12 -48.48 21.87 20.96
N PHE A 13 -47.48 22.19 21.77
CA PHE A 13 -46.07 22.13 21.38
C PHE A 13 -45.61 20.67 21.49
N ALA A 14 -45.30 20.04 20.36
CA ALA A 14 -44.60 18.76 20.31
C ALA A 14 -43.11 19.02 20.01
N LEU A 15 -42.24 18.81 21.01
CA LEU A 15 -40.80 18.65 20.78
C LEU A 15 -40.56 17.30 20.10
N ALA A 16 -40.23 17.32 18.82
CA ALA A 16 -39.62 16.18 18.14
C ALA A 16 -38.11 16.20 18.43
N ALA A 17 -37.66 15.27 19.27
CA ALA A 17 -36.26 14.97 19.47
C ALA A 17 -35.71 14.23 18.25
N CYS A 18 -35.04 14.95 17.35
CA CYS A 18 -34.15 14.32 16.37
C CYS A 18 -32.88 13.91 17.10
N GLY A 19 -32.62 12.61 17.19
CA GLY A 19 -31.34 12.09 17.64
C GLY A 19 -30.24 12.53 16.68
N GLN A 20 -29.39 13.45 17.11
CA GLN A 20 -28.12 13.72 16.46
C GLN A 20 -27.23 12.48 16.62
N ALA A 21 -27.05 11.72 15.55
CA ALA A 21 -25.88 10.87 15.41
C ALA A 21 -24.65 11.79 15.50
N ALA A 22 -23.82 11.58 16.52
CA ALA A 22 -22.56 12.29 16.67
C ALA A 22 -21.74 12.08 15.40
N ALA A 23 -21.29 13.18 14.78
CA ALA A 23 -20.33 13.11 13.69
C ALA A 23 -19.06 12.43 14.22
N PRO A 24 -18.49 11.44 13.50
CA PRO A 24 -17.25 10.81 13.93
C PRO A 24 -16.16 11.87 14.02
N THR A 25 -15.54 11.97 15.19
CA THR A 25 -14.39 12.85 15.42
C THR A 25 -13.19 12.34 14.62
N GLU A 26 -12.38 13.24 14.07
CA GLU A 26 -11.16 12.92 13.27
C GLU A 26 -10.19 11.97 14.00
N ALA A 27 -10.29 11.87 15.32
CA ALA A 27 -9.57 10.91 16.15
C ALA A 27 -9.89 9.43 15.84
N ASP A 28 -11.12 9.12 15.42
CA ASP A 28 -11.53 7.74 15.08
C ASP A 28 -11.01 7.30 13.70
N ALA A 29 -10.70 8.26 12.81
CA ALA A 29 -10.12 7.97 11.50
C ALA A 29 -8.63 7.61 11.60
N GLN A 30 -7.90 8.13 12.59
CA GLN A 30 -6.46 7.88 12.73
C GLN A 30 -6.12 6.56 13.44
N THR A 31 -7.09 5.93 14.11
CA THR A 31 -6.84 4.66 14.83
C THR A 31 -7.03 3.43 13.95
N ALA A 32 -7.65 3.58 12.77
CA ALA A 32 -7.89 2.48 11.83
C ALA A 32 -6.67 2.16 10.94
N ASP A 33 -5.78 3.11 10.69
CA ASP A 33 -4.67 2.94 9.72
C ASP A 33 -3.42 2.25 10.29
N ALA A 34 -3.24 2.28 11.62
CA ALA A 34 -2.07 1.66 12.27
C ALA A 34 -2.19 0.14 12.42
N ALA A 35 -3.39 -0.43 12.30
CA ALA A 35 -3.64 -1.88 12.45
C ALA A 35 -3.49 -2.67 11.13
N THR A 36 -3.23 -2.01 10.01
CA THR A 36 -3.56 -2.57 8.68
C THR A 36 -2.39 -3.29 7.99
N GLN A 37 -1.31 -3.61 8.69
CA GLN A 37 -0.25 -4.49 8.17
C GLN A 37 -0.50 -5.98 8.45
N THR A 38 -1.53 -6.32 9.22
CA THR A 38 -1.86 -7.71 9.56
C THR A 38 -3.04 -8.20 8.73
N GLY A 39 -2.78 -9.10 7.78
CA GLY A 39 -3.80 -9.80 6.98
C GLY A 39 -3.35 -10.06 5.55
N ASP A 40 -3.74 -11.21 5.00
CA ASP A 40 -3.36 -11.63 3.64
C ASP A 40 -3.78 -10.62 2.57
N VAL A 41 -3.02 -10.56 1.46
CA VAL A 41 -3.35 -9.70 0.33
C VAL A 41 -4.62 -10.21 -0.36
N THR A 42 -5.68 -9.41 -0.32
CA THR A 42 -6.99 -9.75 -0.86
C THR A 42 -7.03 -9.72 -2.39
N ALA A 43 -8.03 -10.38 -2.98
CA ALA A 43 -8.23 -10.35 -4.44
C ALA A 43 -8.51 -8.92 -4.97
N ALA A 44 -9.23 -8.10 -4.19
CA ALA A 44 -9.51 -6.72 -4.57
C ALA A 44 -8.24 -5.86 -4.60
N GLU A 45 -7.35 -6.03 -3.62
CA GLU A 45 -6.05 -5.35 -3.61
C GLU A 45 -5.18 -5.76 -4.80
N ARG A 46 -5.10 -7.06 -5.09
CA ARG A 46 -4.37 -7.58 -6.26
C ARG A 46 -4.90 -6.98 -7.56
N ALA A 47 -6.22 -6.99 -7.76
CA ALA A 47 -6.84 -6.43 -8.96
C ALA A 47 -6.60 -4.92 -9.09
N ALA A 48 -6.71 -4.18 -7.99
CA ALA A 48 -6.50 -2.73 -7.99
C ALA A 48 -5.03 -2.35 -8.23
N ILE A 49 -4.08 -3.11 -7.69
CA ILE A 49 -2.65 -2.94 -7.96
C ILE A 49 -2.34 -3.22 -9.44
N LEU A 50 -2.85 -4.32 -10.00
CA LEU A 50 -2.68 -4.61 -11.43
C LEU A 50 -3.25 -3.50 -12.31
N ALA A 51 -4.44 -2.97 -11.96
CA ALA A 51 -5.02 -1.84 -12.67
C ALA A 51 -4.15 -0.58 -12.56
N ALA A 52 -3.60 -0.26 -11.37
CA ALA A 52 -2.71 0.87 -11.17
C ALA A 52 -1.40 0.75 -11.97
N LEU A 53 -0.91 -0.48 -12.16
CA LEU A 53 0.27 -0.79 -12.97
C LEU A 53 -0.04 -0.97 -14.47
N ASN A 54 -1.30 -0.77 -14.89
CA ASN A 54 -1.76 -1.00 -16.26
C ASN A 54 -1.46 -2.43 -16.78
N MET A 55 -1.60 -3.42 -15.89
CA MET A 55 -1.36 -4.82 -16.20
C MET A 55 -2.67 -5.62 -16.25
N HIS A 56 -2.71 -6.58 -17.17
CA HIS A 56 -3.89 -7.41 -17.40
C HIS A 56 -3.58 -8.88 -17.13
N ALA A 57 -4.14 -9.41 -16.04
CA ALA A 57 -4.05 -10.83 -15.74
C ALA A 57 -4.99 -11.65 -16.63
N ASN A 58 -4.52 -12.82 -17.07
CA ASN A 58 -5.37 -13.84 -17.71
C ASN A 58 -6.18 -14.64 -16.67
N ALA A 59 -6.96 -15.62 -17.12
CA ALA A 59 -7.75 -16.49 -16.23
C ALA A 59 -6.90 -17.31 -15.24
N GLN A 60 -5.60 -17.47 -15.51
CA GLN A 60 -4.63 -18.16 -14.66
C GLN A 60 -3.89 -17.20 -13.71
N GLY A 61 -4.23 -15.91 -13.71
CA GLY A 61 -3.56 -14.90 -12.89
C GLY A 61 -2.20 -14.44 -13.42
N GLN A 62 -1.86 -14.80 -14.66
CA GLN A 62 -0.58 -14.42 -15.28
C GLN A 62 -0.70 -13.09 -16.01
N VAL A 63 0.31 -12.25 -15.85
CA VAL A 63 0.46 -10.99 -16.59
C VAL A 63 1.62 -11.10 -17.57
N GLU A 64 1.63 -10.24 -18.58
CA GLU A 64 2.79 -10.06 -19.44
C GLU A 64 3.80 -9.14 -18.73
N ASN A 65 5.03 -9.60 -18.56
CA ASN A 65 6.11 -8.79 -17.99
C ASN A 65 6.84 -7.97 -19.08
N GLU A 66 7.85 -7.20 -18.68
CA GLU A 66 8.66 -6.39 -19.60
C GLU A 66 9.43 -7.23 -20.64
N CYS A 67 9.52 -8.53 -20.42
CA CYS A 67 10.20 -9.49 -21.28
C CYS A 67 9.25 -10.09 -22.33
N GLY A 68 7.98 -9.69 -22.35
CA GLY A 68 6.94 -10.26 -23.23
C GLY A 68 6.48 -11.65 -22.79
N GLU A 69 6.75 -12.04 -21.55
CA GLU A 69 6.45 -13.38 -21.05
C GLU A 69 5.27 -13.39 -20.08
N ARG A 70 4.52 -14.49 -20.09
CA ARG A 70 3.41 -14.73 -19.17
C ARG A 70 3.91 -15.35 -17.88
N VAL A 71 3.89 -14.56 -16.80
CA VAL A 71 4.33 -14.97 -15.46
C VAL A 71 3.28 -14.64 -14.42
N THR A 72 3.30 -15.38 -13.31
CA THR A 72 2.42 -15.11 -12.17
C THR A 72 3.15 -14.17 -11.20
N PRO A 73 2.70 -12.92 -11.03
CA PRO A 73 3.30 -12.02 -10.07
C PRO A 73 2.94 -12.43 -8.65
N ARG A 74 3.82 -12.09 -7.71
CA ARG A 74 3.62 -12.28 -6.28
C ARG A 74 3.16 -11.00 -5.63
N PHE A 75 2.33 -11.14 -4.60
CA PHE A 75 1.84 -10.03 -3.79
C PHE A 75 2.00 -10.40 -2.32
N ASP A 76 2.78 -9.62 -1.59
CA ASP A 76 3.03 -9.80 -0.17
C ASP A 76 2.73 -8.51 0.57
N VAL A 77 2.26 -8.63 1.80
CA VAL A 77 2.22 -7.47 2.70
C VAL A 77 3.65 -7.13 3.10
N ALA A 78 4.03 -5.87 2.90
CA ALA A 78 5.37 -5.40 3.20
C ALA A 78 5.40 -4.76 4.60
N ASP A 79 6.03 -5.45 5.56
CA ASP A 79 6.32 -4.91 6.88
C ASP A 79 7.51 -3.94 6.84
N ILE A 80 7.21 -2.69 6.49
CA ILE A 80 8.17 -1.60 6.31
C ILE A 80 7.94 -0.44 7.29
N GLY A 81 7.40 -0.76 8.47
CA GLY A 81 7.08 0.21 9.50
C GLY A 81 5.69 0.84 9.33
N SER A 82 5.27 1.59 10.35
CA SER A 82 3.92 2.18 10.41
C SER A 82 3.76 3.47 9.61
N GLY A 83 4.86 4.15 9.29
CA GLY A 83 4.85 5.44 8.58
C GLY A 83 4.13 5.39 7.22
N PRO A 84 4.46 4.42 6.34
CA PRO A 84 3.75 4.21 5.09
C PRO A 84 2.32 3.67 5.23
N GLY A 85 1.84 3.28 6.42
CA GLY A 85 0.59 2.55 6.57
C GLY A 85 0.66 1.17 5.89
N ARG A 86 -0.46 0.65 5.37
CA ARG A 86 -0.50 -0.64 4.64
C ARG A 86 0.19 -0.55 3.28
N VAL A 87 1.13 -1.46 3.04
CA VAL A 87 1.89 -1.54 1.79
C VAL A 87 1.90 -2.97 1.28
N ILE A 88 1.69 -3.11 -0.03
CA ILE A 88 1.77 -4.39 -0.73
C ILE A 88 2.98 -4.37 -1.65
N ALA A 89 3.88 -5.33 -1.49
CA ALA A 89 4.94 -5.60 -2.44
C ALA A 89 4.36 -6.39 -3.62
N TYR A 90 4.43 -5.79 -4.80
CA TYR A 90 4.24 -6.45 -6.08
C TYR A 90 5.61 -6.90 -6.59
N THR A 91 5.80 -8.21 -6.77
CA THR A 91 7.06 -8.77 -7.27
C THR A 91 6.80 -9.56 -8.55
N ILE A 92 7.58 -9.28 -9.59
CA ILE A 92 7.48 -9.98 -10.87
C ILE A 92 8.86 -10.34 -11.43
N GLY A 93 9.02 -11.63 -11.76
CA GLY A 93 10.20 -12.15 -12.44
C GLY A 93 10.05 -12.13 -13.98
N GLY A 94 11.14 -12.46 -14.64
CA GLY A 94 11.31 -12.47 -16.09
C GLY A 94 11.19 -13.84 -16.74
N GLY A 95 10.63 -14.84 -16.05
CA GLY A 95 10.50 -16.23 -16.52
C GLY A 95 11.81 -16.81 -17.09
N PRO A 96 11.78 -17.62 -18.16
CA PRO A 96 13.00 -18.15 -18.79
C PRO A 96 14.02 -17.08 -19.22
N ASN A 97 13.57 -15.86 -19.56
CA ASN A 97 14.42 -14.74 -19.98
C ASN A 97 14.78 -13.77 -18.83
N MET A 98 14.69 -14.23 -17.57
CA MET A 98 14.97 -13.43 -16.38
C MET A 98 16.25 -12.60 -16.47
N LEU A 99 17.36 -13.26 -16.82
CA LEU A 99 18.69 -12.66 -16.82
C LEU A 99 18.85 -11.55 -17.85
N THR A 100 18.22 -11.67 -19.03
CA THR A 100 18.37 -10.69 -20.12
C THR A 100 17.47 -9.48 -19.94
N CYS A 101 16.38 -9.63 -19.18
CA CYS A 101 15.34 -8.62 -19.04
C CYS A 101 15.41 -7.88 -17.69
N TYR A 102 15.47 -8.62 -16.58
CA TYR A 102 15.54 -8.07 -15.23
C TYR A 102 16.93 -8.20 -14.59
N GLY A 103 17.88 -8.86 -15.24
CA GLY A 103 19.19 -9.13 -14.66
C GLY A 103 19.12 -10.21 -13.56
N ASP A 104 19.89 -10.02 -12.49
CA ASP A 104 20.07 -11.03 -11.45
C ASP A 104 18.94 -11.08 -10.40
N GLY A 105 17.80 -10.42 -10.61
CA GLY A 105 16.70 -10.46 -9.64
C GLY A 105 15.42 -9.75 -10.09
N ALA A 106 14.29 -10.13 -9.49
CA ALA A 106 12.96 -9.66 -9.86
C ALA A 106 12.80 -8.14 -9.72
N LEU A 107 11.81 -7.60 -10.44
CA LEU A 107 11.28 -6.28 -10.16
C LEU A 107 10.39 -6.37 -8.92
N THR A 108 10.63 -5.50 -7.93
CA THR A 108 9.76 -5.33 -6.77
C THR A 108 9.28 -3.89 -6.72
N ILE A 109 7.96 -3.70 -6.60
CA ILE A 109 7.31 -2.40 -6.47
C ILE A 109 6.52 -2.39 -5.15
N PHE A 110 6.71 -1.38 -4.33
CA PHE A 110 5.85 -1.15 -3.17
C PHE A 110 4.68 -0.27 -3.56
N MET A 111 3.50 -0.83 -3.39
CA MET A 111 2.23 -0.19 -3.70
C MET A 111 1.55 0.21 -2.40
N ARG A 112 1.06 1.44 -2.34
CA ARG A 112 0.30 1.97 -1.21
C ARG A 112 -1.04 2.48 -1.70
N ASN A 113 -2.10 2.18 -0.94
CA ASN A 113 -3.37 2.84 -1.15
C ASN A 113 -3.37 4.22 -0.47
N GLN A 114 -3.65 5.27 -1.22
CA GLN A 114 -3.88 6.62 -0.71
C GLN A 114 -5.28 7.04 -1.15
N ASN A 115 -6.20 7.19 -0.18
CA ASN A 115 -7.56 7.67 -0.41
C ASN A 115 -8.33 6.92 -1.51
N GLY A 116 -8.17 5.59 -1.57
CA GLY A 116 -8.84 4.72 -2.53
C GLY A 116 -8.07 4.47 -3.82
N ALA A 117 -6.93 5.13 -4.04
CA ALA A 117 -6.08 4.91 -5.21
C ALA A 117 -4.77 4.20 -4.82
N TRP A 118 -4.43 3.12 -5.53
CA TRP A 118 -3.12 2.47 -5.39
C TRP A 118 -2.08 3.21 -6.22
N GLY A 119 -0.94 3.50 -5.60
CA GLY A 119 0.20 4.13 -6.26
C GLY A 119 1.52 3.54 -5.79
N GLU A 120 2.52 3.62 -6.66
CA GLU A 120 3.89 3.26 -6.34
C GLU A 120 4.49 4.25 -5.34
N ILE A 121 5.15 3.73 -4.30
CA ILE A 121 5.92 4.51 -3.34
C ILE A 121 7.41 4.13 -3.31
N TRP A 122 7.79 3.04 -3.97
CA TRP A 122 9.18 2.62 -4.15
C TRP A 122 9.25 1.53 -5.23
N GLN A 123 10.36 1.49 -5.96
CA GLN A 123 10.67 0.43 -6.90
C GLN A 123 12.16 0.05 -6.78
N GLY A 124 12.43 -1.25 -6.78
CA GLY A 124 13.78 -1.81 -6.80
C GLY A 124 13.99 -2.74 -7.99
N ARG A 125 15.12 -2.55 -8.68
CA ARG A 125 15.60 -3.40 -9.76
C ARG A 125 17.13 -3.28 -9.95
N PRO A 126 17.86 -4.37 -10.21
CA PRO A 126 17.54 -5.77 -9.92
C PRO A 126 17.61 -6.04 -8.40
N GLY A 127 17.17 -7.21 -7.92
CA GLY A 127 17.61 -7.74 -6.61
C GLY A 127 16.68 -7.56 -5.41
N GLY A 128 15.44 -7.11 -5.61
CA GLY A 128 14.41 -7.07 -4.57
C GLY A 128 14.63 -6.01 -3.50
N ALA A 129 13.75 -6.02 -2.49
CA ALA A 129 13.75 -5.05 -1.39
C ALA A 129 14.33 -5.64 -0.11
N ILE A 130 15.32 -4.94 0.46
CA ILE A 130 15.92 -5.26 1.74
C ILE A 130 15.45 -4.19 2.74
N VAL A 131 14.61 -4.60 3.69
CA VAL A 131 14.05 -3.73 4.73
C VAL A 131 15.05 -3.63 5.87
N LEU A 132 15.62 -2.44 6.07
CA LEU A 132 16.62 -2.18 7.10
C LEU A 132 15.96 -1.88 8.44
N SER A 133 16.69 -2.08 9.54
CA SER A 133 16.22 -1.74 10.89
C SER A 133 16.16 -0.23 11.14
N THR A 134 16.93 0.59 10.40
CA THR A 134 16.86 2.05 10.48
C THR A 134 15.52 2.55 9.95
N GLN A 135 15.02 3.65 10.52
CA GLN A 135 13.72 4.22 10.17
C GLN A 135 13.77 5.75 10.04
N HIS A 136 12.95 6.28 9.14
CA HIS A 136 12.67 7.70 8.99
C HIS A 136 11.16 7.91 8.84
N ASN A 137 10.59 8.87 9.58
CA ASN A 137 9.14 9.12 9.60
C ASN A 137 8.32 7.84 9.85
N SER A 138 8.81 6.98 10.76
CA SER A 138 8.25 5.67 11.09
C SER A 138 8.21 4.64 9.95
N GLY A 139 8.87 4.90 8.81
CA GLY A 139 9.08 3.94 7.74
C GLY A 139 10.51 3.39 7.76
N ASN A 140 10.68 2.09 7.57
CA ASN A 140 11.98 1.44 7.48
C ASN A 140 12.73 1.89 6.23
N ASP A 141 14.03 2.19 6.35
CA ASP A 141 14.88 2.43 5.20
C ASP A 141 14.93 1.18 4.32
N ILE A 142 14.96 1.35 3.00
CA ILE A 142 14.96 0.26 2.04
C ILE A 142 16.28 0.27 1.27
N ALA A 143 17.01 -0.82 1.33
CA ALA A 143 18.12 -1.06 0.42
C ALA A 143 17.64 -1.83 -0.81
N THR A 144 18.06 -1.39 -1.99
CA THR A 144 17.83 -2.16 -3.23
C THR A 144 18.91 -3.23 -3.32
N GLY A 145 18.50 -4.51 -3.26
CA GLY A 145 19.43 -5.63 -3.35
C GLY A 145 20.08 -5.78 -4.73
N GLY A 146 20.80 -6.87 -4.95
CA GLY A 146 21.47 -7.18 -6.21
C GLY A 146 22.85 -7.80 -6.01
N PRO A 147 23.60 -8.06 -7.08
CA PRO A 147 24.98 -8.52 -6.95
C PRO A 147 25.87 -7.44 -6.32
N GLY A 148 26.84 -7.87 -5.50
CA GLY A 148 27.84 -6.99 -4.88
C GLY A 148 27.79 -6.98 -3.36
N PHE A 149 28.47 -5.98 -2.77
CA PHE A 149 28.70 -5.88 -1.32
C PHE A 149 28.20 -4.55 -0.73
N SER A 150 27.51 -3.73 -1.53
CA SER A 150 27.08 -2.38 -1.15
C SER A 150 25.79 -2.03 -1.89
N PHE A 151 24.75 -1.69 -1.15
CA PHE A 151 23.38 -1.54 -1.66
C PHE A 151 22.88 -0.11 -1.44
N PRO A 152 22.35 0.57 -2.48
CA PRO A 152 21.84 1.93 -2.33
C PRO A 152 20.61 1.97 -1.41
N VAL A 153 20.55 3.00 -0.56
CA VAL A 153 19.48 3.15 0.45
C VAL A 153 18.51 4.25 0.06
N SER A 154 17.23 3.94 0.15
CA SER A 154 16.11 4.88 0.07
C SER A 154 15.44 5.06 1.43
N GLN A 155 14.91 6.25 1.67
CA GLN A 155 14.28 6.65 2.94
C GLN A 155 12.85 7.12 2.73
N TRP A 156 11.98 6.81 3.69
CA TRP A 156 10.62 7.30 3.70
C TRP A 156 10.57 8.80 4.07
N ASN A 157 10.03 9.63 3.19
CA ASN A 157 9.90 11.08 3.42
C ASN A 157 8.53 11.53 3.96
N GLY A 158 7.63 10.58 4.26
CA GLY A 158 6.23 10.84 4.62
C GLY A 158 5.23 10.58 3.49
N THR A 159 5.70 10.52 2.24
CA THR A 159 4.84 10.34 1.04
C THR A 159 5.37 9.25 0.10
N THR A 160 6.68 9.19 -0.12
CA THR A 160 7.35 8.23 -1.01
C THR A 160 8.76 7.90 -0.47
N TYR A 161 9.37 6.84 -0.98
CA TYR A 161 10.77 6.57 -0.73
C TYR A 161 11.67 7.37 -1.68
N ILE A 162 12.65 8.08 -1.11
CA ILE A 162 13.60 8.89 -1.85
C ILE A 162 15.02 8.33 -1.72
N ALA A 163 15.79 8.38 -2.80
CA ALA A 163 17.19 7.98 -2.78
C ALA A 163 17.99 8.92 -1.86
N THR A 164 18.85 8.33 -1.02
CA THR A 164 19.62 9.10 -0.03
C THR A 164 21.04 9.42 -0.45
N GLY A 165 21.54 8.78 -1.52
CA GLY A 165 22.96 8.78 -1.88
C GLY A 165 23.85 7.95 -0.94
N ARG A 166 23.29 7.36 0.13
CA ARG A 166 24.00 6.43 1.01
C ARG A 166 23.91 5.01 0.48
N THR A 167 24.83 4.17 0.92
CA THR A 167 24.77 2.72 0.74
C THR A 167 24.90 1.99 2.08
N VAL A 168 24.51 0.72 2.10
CA VAL A 168 24.72 -0.21 3.21
C VAL A 168 25.51 -1.42 2.72
N SER A 169 26.50 -1.87 3.51
CA SER A 169 27.28 -3.06 3.15
C SER A 169 26.52 -4.35 3.48
N ASP A 170 26.85 -5.43 2.79
CA ASP A 170 26.32 -6.78 3.06
C ASP A 170 26.54 -7.23 4.52
N SER A 171 27.72 -6.91 5.07
CA SER A 171 28.10 -7.14 6.47
C SER A 171 27.23 -6.39 7.48
N ALA A 172 26.49 -5.37 7.05
CA ALA A 172 25.59 -4.58 7.88
C ALA A 172 24.12 -5.00 7.75
N LEU A 173 23.81 -6.10 7.04
CA LEU A 173 22.45 -6.60 6.83
C LEU A 173 21.96 -7.61 7.89
N GLY A 174 22.69 -7.79 9.00
CA GLY A 174 22.40 -8.87 9.98
C GLY A 174 20.97 -8.92 10.51
N ASP A 175 20.35 -7.75 10.73
CA ASP A 175 18.97 -7.62 11.23
C ASP A 175 17.96 -7.22 10.13
N ALA A 176 18.39 -7.22 8.87
CA ALA A 176 17.54 -6.83 7.75
C ALA A 176 16.53 -7.93 7.41
N ARG A 177 15.36 -7.51 6.91
CA ARG A 177 14.32 -8.42 6.41
C ARG A 177 14.28 -8.34 4.88
N PHE A 178 14.07 -9.46 4.22
CA PHE A 178 14.05 -9.54 2.76
C PHE A 178 12.62 -9.72 2.28
N ILE A 179 12.19 -8.89 1.34
CA ILE A 179 10.98 -9.17 0.57
C ILE A 179 11.34 -10.25 -0.45
N PRO A 180 10.64 -11.39 -0.46
CA PRO A 180 10.95 -12.47 -1.39
C PRO A 180 10.87 -12.00 -2.85
N ASN A 181 11.91 -12.34 -3.61
CA ASN A 181 12.02 -12.09 -5.04
C ASN A 181 11.63 -13.33 -5.87
#